data_AF-A0A6S7IF95-F1
#
_entry.id   AF-A0A6S7IF95-F1
#
_cell.length_a   1.000
_cell.length_b   1.000
_cell.length_c   1.000
_cell.angle_alpha   90.00
_cell.angle_beta   90.00
_cell.angle_gamma   90.00
#
_symmetry.space_group_name_H-M   'P 1'
#
loop_
_entity.id
_entity.type
_entity.pdbx_description
1 polymer ?
#
loop_
_entity_poly.entity_id
_entity_poly.type
_entity_poly.pdbx_seq_one_letter_code
_entity_poly.pdbx_strand_id
1 'polypeptide(L)'
;SNSNTELKASELPGNEMHTPPGNTFCKIAVLKRWLSCHGAKVTWKGDHIADRVNDYIKNGLDKKLVDPDSGVNLAKKRLEFGFAEELHPEVNENFPSTGFECGTTNLPRISYCNIWKYLIEDVEIKKQLSTENPIVKGYNFYKSGNVLQIFSNKEHNKHYVLSKVHPSMQKGKVYTVKIILCSNGDISNFVAVHLGFMVAVITLLQLCSH
;
A
#
# COMPACT_ATOMS: atom_id res chain seq x y z
N SER A 1 -6.02 -23.63 13.64
CA SER A 1 -4.97 -23.44 14.66
C SER A 1 -4.40 -22.04 14.53
N ASN A 2 -4.66 -21.16 15.51
CA ASN A 2 -4.14 -19.79 15.52
C ASN A 2 -2.65 -19.80 15.91
N SER A 3 -1.76 -19.91 14.94
CA SER A 3 -0.35 -19.56 15.16
C SER A 3 -0.20 -18.06 14.98
N ASN A 4 -0.07 -17.31 16.08
CA ASN A 4 0.37 -15.92 16.05
C ASN A 4 1.74 -15.87 15.35
N THR A 5 1.77 -15.44 14.08
CA THR A 5 3.03 -15.08 13.43
C THR A 5 3.57 -13.83 14.11
N GLU A 6 4.54 -14.02 15.01
CA GLU A 6 5.32 -12.92 15.58
C GLU A 6 6.23 -12.30 14.49
N LEU A 7 6.35 -10.97 14.55
CA LEU A 7 7.30 -10.20 13.74
C LEU A 7 8.72 -10.52 14.20
N LYS A 8 9.61 -10.87 13.26
CA LYS A 8 11.03 -11.06 13.55
C LYS A 8 11.78 -9.75 13.32
N ALA A 9 12.88 -9.56 14.05
CA ALA A 9 13.73 -8.38 13.98
C ALA A 9 14.20 -8.05 12.55
N SER A 10 14.52 -9.06 11.75
CA SER A 10 15.02 -8.94 10.37
C SER A 10 13.97 -8.46 9.36
N GLU A 11 12.69 -8.46 9.74
CA GLU A 11 11.56 -8.15 8.84
C GLU A 11 11.10 -6.69 8.96
N LEU A 12 11.65 -5.96 9.93
CA LEU A 12 11.34 -4.56 10.19
C LEU A 12 12.52 -3.67 9.79
N PRO A 13 12.44 -2.94 8.67
CA PRO A 13 13.52 -2.06 8.25
C PRO A 13 13.71 -0.94 9.28
N GLY A 14 14.92 -0.90 9.85
CA GLY A 14 15.33 0.04 10.91
C GLY A 14 15.14 -0.45 12.35
N ASN A 15 14.81 -1.74 12.54
CA ASN A 15 14.77 -2.36 13.86
C ASN A 15 16.17 -2.65 14.46
N GLU A 16 17.19 -2.82 13.62
CA GLU A 16 18.56 -2.99 14.08
C GLU A 16 19.34 -1.68 13.92
N MET A 17 20.09 -1.31 14.95
CA MET A 17 21.04 -0.20 14.90
C MET A 17 22.44 -0.74 14.69
N HIS A 18 23.04 -0.51 13.53
CA HIS A 18 24.44 -0.86 13.26
C HIS A 18 25.43 0.08 13.97
N THR A 19 24.96 1.21 14.49
CA THR A 19 25.78 2.22 15.18
C THR A 19 25.16 2.56 16.54
N PRO A 20 25.95 2.65 17.63
CA PRO A 20 25.41 2.96 18.96
C PRO A 20 24.69 4.33 19.01
N PRO A 21 23.65 4.46 19.86
CA PRO A 21 22.99 5.75 20.12
C PRO A 21 23.99 6.75 20.73
N GLY A 22 24.03 7.96 20.19
CA GLY A 22 24.97 9.02 20.62
C GLY A 22 26.24 9.15 19.76
N ASN A 23 26.47 8.26 18.80
CA ASN A 23 27.53 8.43 17.80
C ASN A 23 27.11 9.50 16.76
N THR A 24 28.04 10.38 16.39
CA THR A 24 27.84 11.45 15.39
C THR A 24 27.36 10.95 14.02
N PHE A 25 27.65 9.69 13.68
CA PHE A 25 27.19 9.05 12.43
C PHE A 25 25.78 8.44 12.53
N CYS A 26 25.23 8.28 13.74
CA CYS A 26 23.90 7.75 13.94
C CYS A 26 22.85 8.84 13.68
N LYS A 27 22.32 8.87 12.45
CA LYS A 27 21.33 9.88 12.03
C LYS A 27 20.07 9.78 12.90
N ILE A 28 19.54 10.93 13.32
CA ILE A 28 18.28 11.05 14.09
C ILE A 28 17.14 10.23 13.47
N ALA A 29 17.08 10.13 12.13
CA ALA A 29 16.11 9.32 11.42
C ALA A 29 16.17 7.83 11.78
N VAL A 30 17.37 7.26 11.95
CA VAL A 30 17.59 5.85 12.32
C VAL A 30 17.08 5.62 13.74
N LEU A 31 17.41 6.50 14.68
CA LEU A 31 16.96 6.39 16.07
C LEU A 31 15.43 6.52 16.20
N LYS A 32 14.82 7.45 15.44
CA LYS A 32 13.35 7.57 15.38
C LYS A 32 12.70 6.32 14.80
N ARG A 33 13.29 5.77 13.73
CA ARG A 33 12.79 4.54 13.11
C ARG A 33 12.87 3.35 14.07
N TRP A 34 14.00 3.20 14.76
CA TRP A 34 14.19 2.18 15.78
C TRP A 34 13.14 2.30 16.89
N LEU A 35 12.99 3.49 17.47
CA LEU A 35 11.97 3.76 18.50
C LEU A 35 10.55 3.40 18.05
N SER A 36 10.23 3.65 16.78
CA SER A 36 8.91 3.32 16.21
C SER A 36 8.71 1.81 16.07
N CYS A 37 9.76 1.06 15.73
CA CYS A 37 9.74 -0.42 15.71
C CYS A 37 9.53 -1.03 17.10
N HIS A 38 9.83 -0.28 18.16
CA HIS A 38 9.61 -0.69 19.56
C HIS A 38 8.39 -0.01 20.21
N GLY A 39 7.48 0.53 19.38
CA GLY A 39 6.18 1.08 19.84
C GLY A 39 6.25 2.44 20.51
N ALA A 40 7.37 3.17 20.42
CA ALA A 40 7.50 4.51 20.98
C ALA A 40 6.84 5.57 20.07
N LYS A 41 6.18 6.56 20.69
CA LYS A 41 5.75 7.77 19.97
C LYS A 41 6.96 8.68 19.71
N VAL A 42 7.24 8.94 18.43
CA VAL A 42 8.36 9.79 17.98
C VAL A 42 7.91 11.21 17.61
N THR A 43 7.53 11.99 18.62
CA THR A 43 7.04 13.39 18.46
C THR A 43 8.09 14.47 18.79
N TRP A 44 9.33 14.08 19.10
CA TRP A 44 10.30 14.98 19.76
C TRP A 44 11.35 15.62 18.82
N LYS A 45 11.84 16.79 19.23
CA LYS A 45 13.01 17.50 18.65
C LYS A 45 14.30 16.71 18.92
N GLY A 46 15.31 16.91 18.06
CA GLY A 46 16.46 16.02 17.86
C GLY A 46 17.28 15.65 19.10
N ASP A 47 17.34 16.53 20.09
CA ASP A 47 18.44 16.56 21.07
C ASP A 47 18.34 15.50 22.19
N HIS A 48 17.18 14.85 22.38
CA HIS A 48 16.96 13.85 23.44
C HIS A 48 16.58 12.46 22.93
N ILE A 49 16.75 12.21 21.62
CA ILE A 49 16.33 10.95 21.01
C ILE A 49 17.28 9.80 21.37
N ALA A 50 18.58 10.08 21.49
CA ALA A 50 19.57 9.08 21.90
C ALA A 50 19.34 8.61 23.34
N ASP A 51 19.07 9.53 24.26
CA ASP A 51 18.77 9.21 25.67
C ASP A 51 17.54 8.31 25.78
N ARG A 52 16.49 8.60 25.00
CA ARG A 52 15.27 7.80 24.99
C ARG A 52 15.48 6.38 24.45
N VAL A 53 16.35 6.22 23.45
CA VAL A 53 16.75 4.88 22.97
C VAL A 53 17.46 4.12 24.09
N ASN A 54 18.39 4.77 24.79
CA ASN A 54 19.07 4.17 25.94
C ASN A 54 18.10 3.78 27.05
N ASP A 55 17.10 4.61 27.34
CA ASP A 55 16.05 4.30 28.31
C ASP A 55 15.22 3.08 27.88
N TYR A 56 14.89 2.94 26.59
CA TYR A 56 14.13 1.79 26.09
C TYR A 56 14.92 0.49 26.26
N ILE A 57 16.21 0.51 25.94
CA ILE A 57 17.11 -0.64 26.11
C ILE A 57 17.27 -0.97 27.60
N LYS A 58 17.53 0.03 28.45
CA LYS A 58 17.74 -0.15 29.89
C LYS A 58 16.52 -0.73 30.60
N ASN A 59 15.32 -0.33 30.17
CA ASN A 59 14.07 -0.82 30.74
C ASN A 59 13.52 -2.08 30.06
N GLY A 60 14.24 -2.66 29.08
CA GLY A 60 13.85 -3.88 28.39
C GLY A 60 12.62 -3.72 27.49
N LEU A 61 12.31 -2.50 27.06
CA LEU A 61 11.18 -2.18 26.16
C LEU A 61 11.50 -2.49 24.70
N ASP A 62 12.77 -2.75 24.38
CA ASP A 62 13.29 -3.21 23.09
C ASP A 62 12.89 -4.65 22.72
N LYS A 63 12.27 -5.38 23.66
CA LYS A 63 11.85 -6.77 23.46
C LYS A 63 10.55 -6.92 22.68
N LYS A 64 9.74 -5.86 22.58
CA LYS A 64 8.43 -5.91 21.92
C LYS A 64 8.48 -5.19 20.57
N LEU A 65 8.45 -5.99 19.51
CA LEU A 65 8.41 -5.48 18.14
C LEU A 65 7.00 -5.09 17.70
N VAL A 66 6.92 -3.94 17.06
CA VAL A 66 5.71 -3.35 16.46
C VAL A 66 6.05 -2.94 15.03
N ASP A 67 5.16 -3.21 14.09
CA ASP A 67 5.29 -2.71 12.73
C ASP A 67 4.88 -1.23 12.68
N PRO A 68 5.83 -0.30 12.46
CA PRO A 68 5.54 1.13 12.46
C PRO A 68 4.78 1.58 11.20
N ASP A 69 4.73 0.76 10.15
CA ASP A 69 4.09 1.08 8.87
C ASP A 69 2.64 0.54 8.82
N SER A 70 1.89 0.68 9.92
CA SER A 70 0.49 0.24 10.03
C SER A 70 0.25 -1.25 9.74
N GLY A 71 1.27 -2.10 9.88
CA GLY A 71 1.15 -3.54 9.66
C GLY A 71 1.43 -4.00 8.22
N VAL A 72 1.97 -3.13 7.34
CA VAL A 72 2.33 -3.48 5.95
C VAL A 72 3.35 -4.61 5.88
N ASN A 73 4.37 -4.62 6.74
CA ASN A 73 5.41 -5.66 6.75
C ASN A 73 4.86 -6.97 7.29
N LEU A 74 4.01 -6.90 8.34
CA LEU A 74 3.28 -8.07 8.84
C LEU A 74 2.32 -8.64 7.80
N ALA A 75 1.66 -7.79 7.02
CA ALA A 75 0.75 -8.20 5.96
C ALA A 75 1.49 -8.85 4.78
N LYS A 76 2.63 -8.29 4.37
CA LYS A 76 3.51 -8.88 3.36
C LYS A 76 3.98 -10.29 3.77
N LYS A 77 4.41 -10.45 5.02
CA LYS A 77 4.80 -11.76 5.57
C LYS A 77 3.63 -12.74 5.57
N ARG A 78 2.43 -12.31 5.98
CA ARG A 78 1.24 -13.17 5.93
C ARG A 78 0.89 -13.63 4.52
N LEU A 79 1.11 -12.78 3.51
CA LEU A 79 0.96 -13.15 2.10
C LEU A 79 2.02 -14.18 1.66
N GLU A 80 3.30 -13.94 1.98
CA GLU A 80 4.41 -14.86 1.62
C GLU A 80 4.24 -16.25 2.24
N PHE A 81 3.73 -16.33 3.47
CA PHE A 81 3.47 -17.59 4.16
C PHE A 81 2.10 -18.22 3.82
N GLY A 82 1.34 -17.65 2.87
CA GLY A 82 0.04 -18.20 2.45
C GLY A 82 -1.07 -18.09 3.50
N PHE A 83 -0.90 -17.26 4.53
CA PHE A 83 -1.94 -16.95 5.52
C PHE A 83 -2.97 -15.94 5.01
N ALA A 84 -2.74 -15.36 3.83
CA ALA A 84 -3.68 -14.50 3.16
C ALA A 84 -4.25 -15.17 1.92
N GLU A 85 -5.58 -15.20 1.82
CA GLU A 85 -6.28 -15.65 0.62
C GLU A 85 -6.25 -14.54 -0.42
N GLU A 86 -5.64 -14.82 -1.58
CA GLU A 86 -5.64 -13.91 -2.72
C GLU A 86 -6.92 -14.13 -3.53
N LEU A 87 -7.82 -13.16 -3.46
CA LEU A 87 -9.09 -13.18 -4.16
C LEU A 87 -8.93 -12.43 -5.48
N HIS A 88 -9.00 -13.19 -6.57
CA HIS A 88 -9.03 -12.65 -7.91
C HIS A 88 -10.48 -12.43 -8.33
N PRO A 89 -10.81 -11.28 -8.95
CA PRO A 89 -12.11 -11.12 -9.55
C PRO A 89 -12.23 -12.03 -10.78
N GLU A 90 -13.43 -12.55 -11.05
CA GLU A 90 -13.72 -13.27 -12.29
C GLU A 90 -13.59 -12.31 -13.48
N VAL A 91 -12.70 -12.61 -14.42
CA VAL A 91 -12.44 -11.78 -15.60
C VAL A 91 -12.98 -12.50 -16.83
N ASN A 92 -13.78 -11.82 -17.65
CA ASN A 92 -14.34 -12.34 -18.90
C ASN A 92 -13.60 -11.86 -20.17
N GLU A 93 -12.38 -11.33 -20.04
CA GLU A 93 -11.60 -10.79 -21.17
C GLU A 93 -10.13 -11.23 -21.14
N ASN A 94 -9.50 -11.17 -22.31
CA ASN A 94 -8.07 -11.40 -22.60
C ASN A 94 -7.15 -10.47 -21.80
N PHE A 95 -7.13 -10.59 -20.48
CA PHE A 95 -6.20 -9.91 -19.59
C PHE A 95 -4.88 -10.70 -19.57
N PRO A 96 -3.72 -10.06 -19.82
CA PRO A 96 -2.44 -10.76 -19.87
C PRO A 96 -2.16 -11.51 -18.57
N SER A 97 -1.57 -12.70 -18.66
CA SER A 97 -1.10 -13.47 -17.51
C SER A 97 0.36 -13.16 -17.14
N THR A 98 1.12 -12.55 -18.04
CA THR A 98 2.56 -12.29 -17.94
C THR A 98 2.90 -10.90 -18.49
N GLY A 99 4.18 -10.48 -18.38
CA GLY A 99 4.66 -9.21 -18.93
C GLY A 99 4.45 -7.99 -18.04
N PHE A 100 4.09 -8.20 -16.77
CA PHE A 100 3.90 -7.13 -15.80
C PHE A 100 5.21 -6.69 -15.14
N GLU A 101 5.44 -5.39 -15.13
CA GLU A 101 6.55 -4.74 -14.42
C GLU A 101 6.02 -3.97 -13.21
N CYS A 102 6.81 -3.90 -12.14
CA CYS A 102 6.44 -3.12 -10.97
C CYS A 102 6.48 -1.62 -11.27
N GLY A 103 5.42 -0.90 -10.92
CA GLY A 103 5.32 0.56 -11.08
C GLY A 103 4.40 1.00 -12.21
N THR A 104 4.48 2.29 -12.56
CA THR A 104 3.57 3.01 -13.47
C THR A 104 4.26 3.56 -14.72
N THR A 105 5.50 3.13 -14.99
CA THR A 105 6.44 3.75 -15.95
C THR A 105 5.92 3.81 -17.39
N ASN A 106 4.99 2.93 -17.76
CA ASN A 106 4.44 2.79 -19.11
C ASN A 106 2.94 3.12 -19.21
N LEU A 107 2.38 3.79 -18.21
CA LEU A 107 0.96 4.12 -18.19
C LEU A 107 0.67 5.47 -18.85
N PRO A 108 -0.46 5.61 -19.56
CA PRO A 108 -0.89 6.88 -20.11
C PRO A 108 -1.22 7.83 -18.95
N ARG A 109 -1.11 9.14 -19.20
CA ARG A 109 -1.52 10.13 -18.21
C ARG A 109 -3.03 10.02 -17.99
N ILE A 110 -3.42 9.74 -16.74
CA ILE A 110 -4.83 9.67 -16.35
C ILE A 110 -5.22 11.01 -15.72
N SER A 111 -6.24 11.66 -16.27
CA SER A 111 -6.79 12.89 -15.72
C SER A 111 -8.04 12.62 -14.88
N TYR A 112 -8.41 13.58 -14.02
CA TYR A 112 -9.68 13.56 -13.29
C TYR A 112 -10.87 13.32 -14.23
N CYS A 113 -10.85 13.91 -15.44
CA CYS A 113 -11.92 13.77 -16.41
C CYS A 113 -12.08 12.33 -16.90
N ASN A 114 -10.99 11.60 -17.15
CA ASN A 114 -11.07 10.18 -17.57
C ASN A 114 -11.72 9.32 -16.47
N ILE A 115 -11.37 9.58 -15.21
CA ILE A 115 -11.88 8.86 -14.04
C ILE A 115 -13.36 9.17 -13.84
N TRP A 116 -13.71 10.45 -13.85
CA TRP A 116 -15.08 10.92 -13.68
C TRP A 116 -16.01 10.37 -14.77
N LYS A 117 -15.55 10.43 -16.03
CA LYS A 117 -16.28 9.89 -17.18
C LYS A 117 -16.63 8.42 -16.95
N TYR A 118 -15.65 7.58 -16.64
CA TYR A 118 -15.87 6.15 -16.38
C TYR A 118 -16.80 5.88 -15.19
N LEU A 119 -16.61 6.60 -14.07
CA LEU A 119 -17.43 6.43 -12.87
C LEU A 119 -18.91 6.80 -13.09
N ILE A 120 -19.18 7.82 -13.92
CA ILE A 120 -20.54 8.32 -14.15
C ILE A 120 -21.23 7.62 -15.32
N GLU A 121 -20.51 7.41 -16.43
CA GLU A 121 -21.06 6.91 -17.68
C GLU A 121 -21.10 5.37 -17.73
N ASP A 122 -20.03 4.69 -17.26
CA ASP A 122 -19.86 3.25 -17.49
C ASP A 122 -20.23 2.38 -16.28
N VAL A 123 -20.10 2.90 -15.05
CA VAL A 123 -20.37 2.14 -13.80
C VAL A 123 -21.77 2.44 -13.21
N GLU A 124 -22.53 3.34 -13.82
CA GLU A 124 -23.86 3.81 -13.34
C GLU A 124 -23.94 3.98 -11.80
N ILE A 125 -22.97 4.69 -11.19
CA ILE A 125 -22.89 4.89 -9.72
C ILE A 125 -24.02 5.82 -9.20
N LYS A 126 -25.13 5.99 -9.92
CA LYS A 126 -26.26 6.84 -9.53
C LYS A 126 -26.94 6.39 -8.22
N LYS A 127 -26.66 5.19 -7.69
CA LYS A 127 -27.32 4.64 -6.48
C LYS A 127 -26.40 4.38 -5.27
N GLN A 128 -25.07 4.48 -5.40
CA GLN A 128 -24.12 4.12 -4.32
C GLN A 128 -23.05 5.18 -4.03
N LEU A 129 -23.31 6.46 -4.34
CA LEU A 129 -22.43 7.53 -3.88
C LEU A 129 -22.55 7.67 -2.35
N SER A 130 -21.53 7.16 -1.66
CA SER A 130 -21.06 7.71 -0.39
C SER A 130 -21.03 9.24 -0.54
N THR A 131 -21.42 9.99 0.49
CA THR A 131 -21.40 11.48 0.48
C THR A 131 -20.02 12.09 0.26
N GLU A 132 -18.96 11.28 0.31
CA GLU A 132 -17.57 11.69 0.13
C GLU A 132 -17.12 11.46 -1.33
N ASN A 133 -16.44 12.46 -1.89
CA ASN A 133 -15.88 12.39 -3.24
C ASN A 133 -15.06 11.10 -3.41
N PRO A 134 -15.38 10.24 -4.40
CA PRO A 134 -14.68 8.98 -4.63
C PRO A 134 -13.16 9.14 -4.62
N ILE A 135 -12.63 10.22 -5.19
CA ILE A 135 -11.18 10.47 -5.25
C ILE A 135 -10.59 10.69 -3.87
N VAL A 136 -11.26 11.45 -3.01
CA VAL A 136 -10.82 11.69 -1.63
C VAL A 136 -10.79 10.37 -0.86
N LYS A 137 -11.83 9.54 -1.04
CA LYS A 137 -11.89 8.20 -0.46
C LYS A 137 -10.77 7.31 -0.97
N GLY A 138 -10.54 7.27 -2.28
CA GLY A 138 -9.44 6.53 -2.90
C GLY A 138 -8.07 6.97 -2.42
N TYR A 139 -7.86 8.29 -2.27
CA TYR A 139 -6.63 8.85 -1.71
C TYR A 139 -6.42 8.43 -0.24
N ASN A 140 -7.48 8.46 0.57
CA ASN A 140 -7.41 8.01 1.96
C ASN A 140 -7.07 6.51 2.05
N PHE A 141 -7.58 5.67 1.15
CA PHE A 141 -7.19 4.26 1.04
C PHE A 141 -5.71 4.09 0.68
N TYR A 142 -5.21 4.84 -0.30
CA TYR A 142 -3.78 4.83 -0.64
C TYR A 142 -2.91 5.26 0.54
N LYS A 143 -3.21 6.41 1.16
CA LYS A 143 -2.45 6.96 2.29
C LYS A 143 -2.44 6.02 3.50
N SER A 144 -3.48 5.20 3.65
CA SER A 144 -3.59 4.22 4.74
C SER A 144 -2.76 2.95 4.49
N GLY A 145 -2.05 2.84 3.37
CA GLY A 145 -1.21 1.68 3.04
C GLY A 145 -2.01 0.48 2.52
N ASN A 146 -3.26 0.68 2.11
CA ASN A 146 -4.11 -0.41 1.64
C ASN A 146 -3.79 -0.85 0.21
N VAL A 147 -3.16 0.01 -0.60
CA VAL A 147 -2.67 -0.38 -1.93
C VAL A 147 -1.23 -0.86 -1.78
N LEU A 148 -1.00 -2.17 -1.94
CA LEU A 148 0.30 -2.80 -1.67
C LEU A 148 1.30 -2.54 -2.78
N GLN A 149 0.89 -2.79 -4.02
CA GLN A 149 1.75 -2.77 -5.19
C GLN A 149 0.92 -2.50 -6.44
N ILE A 150 1.52 -1.76 -7.36
CA ILE A 150 1.01 -1.59 -8.72
C ILE A 150 1.99 -2.27 -9.67
N PHE A 151 1.43 -3.02 -10.60
CA PHE A 151 2.10 -3.55 -11.75
C PHE A 151 1.47 -3.01 -13.02
N SER A 152 2.28 -2.73 -14.02
CA SER A 152 1.82 -2.30 -15.34
C SER A 152 2.37 -3.19 -16.45
N ASN A 153 1.57 -3.38 -17.49
CA ASN A 153 1.97 -3.98 -18.75
C ASN A 153 1.38 -3.13 -19.89
N LYS A 154 2.08 -3.06 -21.02
CA LYS A 154 1.58 -2.43 -22.25
C LYS A 154 1.65 -3.45 -23.37
N GLU A 155 0.50 -3.81 -23.93
CA GLU A 155 0.42 -4.64 -25.12
C GLU A 155 -0.41 -3.93 -26.19
N HIS A 156 0.17 -3.80 -27.39
CA HIS A 156 -0.42 -3.07 -28.51
C HIS A 156 -0.81 -1.63 -28.11
N ASN A 157 -2.10 -1.28 -28.18
CA ASN A 157 -2.67 0.02 -27.83
C ASN A 157 -3.44 0.02 -26.50
N LYS A 158 -3.23 -1.02 -25.67
CA LYS A 158 -3.85 -1.13 -24.35
C LYS A 158 -2.78 -1.16 -23.27
N HIS A 159 -3.11 -0.54 -22.15
CA HIS A 159 -2.28 -0.53 -20.96
C HIS A 159 -3.03 -1.25 -19.84
N TYR A 160 -2.39 -2.23 -19.24
CA TYR A 160 -2.97 -3.09 -18.23
C TYR A 160 -2.36 -2.73 -16.89
N VAL A 161 -3.22 -2.53 -15.89
CA VAL A 161 -2.80 -2.31 -14.51
C VAL A 161 -3.31 -3.46 -13.68
N LEU A 162 -2.40 -4.05 -12.91
CA LEU A 162 -2.72 -5.03 -11.89
C LEU A 162 -2.26 -4.47 -10.56
N SER A 163 -3.14 -4.48 -9.56
CA SER A 163 -2.79 -4.01 -8.22
C SER A 163 -3.31 -4.96 -7.16
N LYS A 164 -2.55 -5.10 -6.08
CA LYS A 164 -2.95 -5.85 -4.89
C LYS A 164 -3.41 -4.88 -3.80
N VAL A 165 -4.61 -5.08 -3.27
CA VAL A 165 -5.25 -4.17 -2.31
C VAL A 165 -5.73 -4.93 -1.08
N HIS A 166 -5.45 -4.40 0.10
CA HIS A 166 -5.99 -4.89 1.36
C HIS A 166 -7.31 -4.18 1.73
N PRO A 167 -8.34 -4.94 2.13
CA PRO A 167 -9.51 -4.35 2.77
C PRO A 167 -9.13 -3.77 4.13
N SER A 168 -9.66 -2.59 4.46
CA SER A 168 -9.43 -1.97 5.78
C SER A 168 -9.99 -2.83 6.94
N MET A 169 -11.10 -3.54 6.70
CA MET A 169 -11.83 -4.28 7.74
C MET A 169 -11.52 -5.79 7.78
N GLN A 170 -11.15 -6.42 6.64
CA GLN A 170 -10.99 -7.88 6.55
C GLN A 170 -9.52 -8.29 6.53
N LYS A 171 -8.90 -8.33 7.71
CA LYS A 171 -7.50 -8.75 7.86
C LYS A 171 -7.32 -10.19 7.34
N GLY A 172 -6.31 -10.40 6.48
CA GLY A 172 -5.99 -11.72 5.91
C GLY A 172 -6.55 -11.99 4.51
N LYS A 173 -7.16 -11.00 3.84
CA LYS A 173 -7.52 -11.10 2.42
C LYS A 173 -6.75 -10.07 1.59
N VAL A 174 -6.33 -10.47 0.41
CA VAL A 174 -5.74 -9.60 -0.61
C VAL A 174 -6.62 -9.64 -1.83
N TYR A 175 -7.09 -8.49 -2.28
CA TYR A 175 -7.88 -8.38 -3.49
C TYR A 175 -7.01 -7.97 -4.65
N THR A 176 -7.19 -8.64 -5.77
CA THR A 176 -6.62 -8.19 -7.04
C THR A 176 -7.55 -7.18 -7.70
N VAL A 177 -6.99 -6.08 -8.14
CA VAL A 177 -7.64 -5.07 -8.98
C VAL A 177 -7.00 -5.13 -10.36
N LYS A 178 -7.82 -5.23 -11.41
CA LYS A 178 -7.39 -5.24 -12.81
C LYS A 178 -8.02 -4.08 -13.56
N ILE A 179 -7.23 -3.32 -14.29
CA ILE A 179 -7.68 -2.14 -15.04
C ILE A 179 -7.11 -2.23 -16.46
N ILE A 180 -7.91 -1.90 -17.45
CA ILE A 180 -7.49 -1.78 -18.84
C ILE A 180 -7.70 -0.32 -19.28
N LEU A 181 -6.62 0.35 -19.65
CA LEU A 181 -6.60 1.73 -20.09
C LEU A 181 -6.30 1.80 -21.58
N CYS A 182 -6.96 2.73 -22.26
CA CYS A 182 -6.62 3.18 -23.60
C CYS A 182 -5.42 4.13 -23.56
N SER A 183 -4.70 4.28 -24.68
CA SER A 183 -3.54 5.18 -24.76
C SER A 183 -3.85 6.66 -24.49
N ASN A 184 -5.12 7.07 -24.57
CA ASN A 184 -5.58 8.42 -24.22
C ASN A 184 -5.89 8.60 -22.72
N GLY A 185 -5.67 7.56 -21.90
CA GLY A 185 -5.96 7.58 -20.47
C GLY A 185 -7.39 7.19 -20.09
N ASP A 186 -8.26 6.91 -21.06
CA ASP A 186 -9.61 6.41 -20.79
C ASP A 186 -9.57 5.00 -20.21
N ILE A 187 -10.45 4.75 -19.23
CA ILE A 187 -10.63 3.43 -18.65
C ILE A 187 -11.59 2.65 -19.55
N SER A 188 -11.09 1.60 -20.19
CA SER A 188 -11.87 0.76 -21.12
C SER A 188 -12.57 -0.39 -20.40
N ASN A 189 -11.92 -0.96 -19.39
CA ASN A 189 -12.51 -2.00 -18.57
C ASN A 189 -11.89 -1.97 -17.17
N PHE A 190 -12.67 -2.36 -16.18
CA PHE A 190 -12.26 -2.44 -14.80
C PHE A 190 -12.87 -3.67 -14.15
N VAL A 191 -12.05 -4.42 -13.43
CA VAL A 191 -12.51 -5.57 -12.65
C VAL A 191 -11.91 -5.52 -11.25
N ALA A 192 -12.76 -5.36 -10.24
CA ALA A 192 -12.42 -5.60 -8.85
C ALA A 192 -13.63 -6.04 -8.04
N VAL A 193 -13.34 -6.67 -6.91
CA VAL A 193 -14.34 -7.17 -5.96
C VAL A 193 -15.08 -6.03 -5.25
N HIS A 194 -14.49 -4.83 -5.17
CA HIS A 194 -15.12 -3.68 -4.54
C HIS A 194 -14.77 -2.36 -5.24
N LEU A 195 -15.78 -1.52 -5.50
CA LEU A 195 -15.63 -0.21 -6.13
C LEU A 195 -14.70 0.73 -5.34
N GLY A 196 -14.64 0.59 -4.01
CA GLY A 196 -13.68 1.34 -3.20
C GLY A 196 -12.21 1.08 -3.55
N PHE A 197 -11.87 -0.15 -3.95
CA PHE A 197 -10.50 -0.50 -4.34
C PHE A 197 -10.16 0.01 -5.73
N MET A 198 -11.14 0.03 -6.63
CA MET A 198 -11.04 0.69 -7.93
C MET A 198 -10.53 2.12 -7.78
N VAL A 199 -11.27 2.90 -7.01
CA VAL A 199 -11.02 4.33 -6.92
C VAL A 199 -9.69 4.60 -6.22
N ALA A 200 -9.31 3.76 -5.24
CA ALA A 200 -7.99 3.84 -4.61
C ALA A 200 -6.84 3.66 -5.61
N VAL A 201 -6.91 2.63 -6.45
CA VAL A 201 -5.86 2.34 -7.44
C VAL A 201 -5.82 3.43 -8.50
N ILE A 202 -6.97 3.86 -9.02
CA ILE A 202 -7.04 4.89 -10.07
C ILE A 202 -6.57 6.26 -9.56
N THR A 203 -6.93 6.65 -8.34
CA THR A 203 -6.43 7.89 -7.72
C THR A 203 -4.91 7.85 -7.58
N LEU A 204 -4.33 6.70 -7.22
CA LEU A 204 -2.88 6.54 -7.16
C LEU A 204 -2.24 6.68 -8.54
N LEU A 205 -2.84 6.10 -9.58
CA LEU A 205 -2.35 6.26 -10.96
C LEU A 205 -2.37 7.73 -11.41
N GLN A 206 -3.41 8.49 -11.07
CA GLN A 206 -3.47 9.93 -11.34
C GLN A 206 -2.35 10.69 -10.62
N LEU A 207 -2.08 10.37 -9.35
CA LEU A 207 -1.01 11.02 -8.57
C LEU A 207 0.39 10.68 -9.07
N CYS A 208 0.60 9.47 -9.58
CA CYS A 208 1.88 9.04 -10.15
C CYS A 208 2.09 9.49 -11.61
N SER A 209 1.06 10.05 -12.26
CA SER A 209 1.13 10.56 -13.64
C SER A 209 1.64 12.02 -13.73
N HIS A 210 2.04 12.61 -12.60
CA HIS A 210 2.53 13.98 -12.45
C HIS A 210 3.96 13.98 -11.93
#